data_AF-L8GDC3-F1
#
_entry.id   AF-L8GDC3-F1
#
_cell.length_a   1.000
_cell.length_b   1.000
_cell.length_c   1.000
_cell.angle_alpha   90.00
_cell.angle_beta   90.00
_cell.angle_gamma   90.00
#
_symmetry.space_group_name_H-M   'P 1'
#
loop_
_entity.id
_entity.type
_entity.pdbx_description
1 polymer ?
#
loop_
_entity_poly.entity_id
_entity_poly.type
_entity_poly.pdbx_seq_one_letter_code
_entity_poly.pdbx_strand_id
1 'polypeptide(L)'
;MARSPSKSTPQGTPKPVHAPGLQEAQAPFVQDGPTGRMPMTAPGAPVDWKPHRPARPTDKKRIPFRLETKYTPAGDQPAAIAELVETAKAGERDQVLLGVTGSGKTFTMAKVIEQTQRPALILAHNKTLAAQLYSEFKSFFPDNAVEYFVSYYDYYQPEAY
;
A
#
# COMPACT_ATOMS: atom_id res chain seq x y z
N MET A 1 -67.52 21.80 31.56
CA MET A 1 -68.26 21.08 30.51
C MET A 1 -67.46 21.15 29.21
N ALA A 2 -67.25 19.99 28.56
CA ALA A 2 -66.82 19.80 27.16
C ALA A 2 -65.41 20.30 26.75
N ARG A 3 -64.59 19.62 25.94
CA ARG A 3 -64.55 18.29 25.28
C ARG A 3 -63.08 18.11 24.86
N SER A 4 -62.53 16.90 25.00
CA SER A 4 -61.23 16.51 24.43
C SER A 4 -61.29 16.42 22.90
N PRO A 5 -60.22 16.78 22.15
CA PRO A 5 -60.00 16.28 20.81
C PRO A 5 -58.98 15.12 20.80
N SER A 6 -59.28 14.16 19.93
CA SER A 6 -58.61 12.87 19.73
C SER A 6 -57.14 12.97 19.32
N LYS A 7 -56.30 12.11 19.89
CA LYS A 7 -54.96 11.82 19.36
C LYS A 7 -55.09 11.06 18.03
N SER A 8 -54.57 11.63 16.95
CA SER A 8 -54.33 10.94 15.69
C SER A 8 -53.00 10.19 15.77
N THR A 9 -53.04 8.89 15.53
CA THR A 9 -51.88 8.01 15.39
C THR A 9 -51.22 8.26 14.02
N PRO A 10 -49.93 8.59 13.91
CA PRO A 10 -49.24 8.52 12.63
C PRO A 10 -48.90 7.06 12.33
N GLN A 11 -49.38 6.59 11.18
CA GLN A 11 -49.08 5.29 10.59
C GLN A 11 -47.56 5.05 10.54
N GLY A 12 -47.15 3.87 11.03
CA GLY A 12 -45.77 3.41 10.93
C GLY A 12 -45.34 3.28 9.48
N THR A 13 -44.17 3.84 9.16
CA THR A 13 -43.46 3.54 7.93
C THR A 13 -43.09 2.05 7.93
N PRO A 14 -43.31 1.31 6.82
CA PRO A 14 -42.88 -0.08 6.76
C PRO A 14 -41.34 -0.12 6.78
N LYS A 15 -40.78 -0.94 7.67
CA LYS A 15 -39.33 -1.26 7.70
C LYS A 15 -38.91 -1.87 6.36
N PRO A 16 -37.70 -1.59 5.86
CA PRO A 16 -37.20 -2.23 4.65
C PRO A 16 -37.10 -3.74 4.86
N VAL A 17 -37.71 -4.49 3.95
CA VAL A 17 -37.69 -5.95 3.93
C VAL A 17 -36.31 -6.39 3.44
N HIS A 18 -35.62 -7.23 4.21
CA HIS A 18 -34.38 -7.86 3.76
C HIS A 18 -34.65 -8.67 2.48
N ALA A 19 -33.97 -8.32 1.39
CA ALA A 19 -33.93 -9.19 0.22
C ALA A 19 -33.25 -10.51 0.60
N PRO A 20 -33.76 -11.67 0.15
CA PRO A 20 -33.08 -12.95 0.36
C PRO A 20 -31.71 -12.89 -0.33
N GLY A 21 -30.67 -13.29 0.41
CA GLY A 21 -29.28 -13.21 -0.02
C GLY A 21 -29.03 -13.94 -1.33
N LEU A 22 -28.16 -13.35 -2.17
CA LEU A 22 -27.54 -14.04 -3.28
C LEU A 22 -26.88 -15.32 -2.75
N GLN A 23 -27.34 -16.47 -3.25
CA GLN A 23 -26.71 -17.76 -2.98
C GLN A 23 -25.29 -17.73 -3.56
N GLU A 24 -24.31 -18.12 -2.75
CA GLU A 24 -22.94 -18.36 -3.21
C GLU A 24 -22.99 -19.35 -4.38
N ALA A 25 -22.46 -18.94 -5.53
CA ALA A 25 -22.26 -19.82 -6.65
C ALA A 25 -21.23 -20.91 -6.26
N GLN A 26 -21.72 -22.08 -5.87
CA GLN A 26 -20.91 -23.29 -5.73
C GLN A 26 -20.60 -23.84 -7.13
N ALA A 27 -19.65 -23.21 -7.83
CA ALA A 27 -19.03 -23.85 -8.99
C ALA A 27 -17.80 -24.64 -8.50
N PRO A 28 -17.72 -25.96 -8.76
CA PRO A 28 -16.53 -26.73 -8.44
C PRO A 28 -15.33 -26.19 -9.23
N PHE A 29 -14.22 -25.97 -8.53
CA PHE A 29 -12.95 -25.58 -9.13
C PHE A 29 -12.41 -26.74 -9.97
N VAL A 30 -12.61 -26.67 -11.29
CA VAL A 30 -12.05 -27.64 -12.23
C VAL A 30 -10.61 -27.23 -12.53
N GLN A 31 -9.66 -28.03 -12.03
CA GLN A 31 -8.23 -27.83 -12.24
C GLN A 31 -7.77 -28.58 -13.49
N ASP A 32 -8.15 -28.09 -14.67
CA ASP A 32 -7.62 -28.59 -15.94
C ASP A 32 -6.47 -27.71 -16.42
N GLY A 33 -5.24 -28.14 -16.11
CA GLY A 33 -4.02 -27.55 -16.65
C GLY A 33 -2.81 -28.46 -16.42
N PRO A 34 -1.96 -28.69 -17.45
CA PRO A 34 -0.79 -29.53 -17.30
C PRO A 34 0.22 -28.85 -16.38
N THR A 35 0.99 -29.65 -15.65
CA THR A 35 2.13 -29.25 -14.82
C THR A 35 3.09 -28.32 -15.58
N GLY A 36 2.90 -27.01 -15.45
CA GLY A 36 3.68 -25.99 -16.14
C GLY A 36 3.57 -24.65 -15.45
N ARG A 37 4.72 -23.99 -15.24
CA ARG A 37 4.86 -22.67 -14.60
C ARG A 37 3.74 -21.71 -14.99
N MET A 38 3.20 -21.00 -14.00
CA MET A 38 2.31 -19.85 -14.18
C MET A 38 2.87 -18.93 -15.29
N PRO A 39 2.06 -18.52 -16.28
CA PRO A 39 2.52 -17.58 -17.31
C PRO A 39 2.90 -16.24 -16.66
N MET A 40 4.02 -15.67 -17.11
CA MET A 40 4.56 -14.36 -16.71
C MET A 40 3.68 -13.17 -17.12
N THR A 41 2.52 -13.44 -17.71
CA THR A 41 1.62 -12.45 -18.28
C THR A 41 0.30 -12.53 -17.54
N ALA A 42 -0.09 -11.43 -16.91
CA ALA A 42 -1.41 -11.32 -16.30
C ALA A 42 -2.48 -11.62 -17.37
N PRO A 43 -3.52 -12.43 -17.06
CA PRO A 43 -4.59 -12.71 -18.00
C PRO A 43 -5.20 -11.39 -18.51
N GLY A 44 -5.15 -11.16 -19.82
CA GLY A 44 -5.76 -9.99 -20.48
C GLY A 44 -4.80 -8.84 -20.86
N ALA A 45 -3.51 -8.89 -20.51
CA ALA A 45 -2.56 -7.91 -21.05
C ALA A 45 -2.19 -8.25 -22.51
N PRO A 46 -2.22 -7.29 -23.46
CA PRO A 46 -1.74 -7.51 -24.82
C PRO A 46 -0.29 -8.01 -24.80
N VAL A 47 0.03 -9.00 -25.64
CA VAL A 47 1.37 -9.60 -25.75
C VAL A 47 2.49 -8.58 -26.01
N ASP A 48 2.14 -7.44 -26.62
CA ASP A 48 3.07 -6.36 -26.96
C ASP A 48 2.97 -5.14 -26.04
N TRP A 49 2.32 -5.27 -24.87
CA TRP A 49 2.22 -4.17 -23.94
C TRP A 49 3.61 -3.81 -23.38
N LYS A 50 4.15 -2.68 -23.83
CA LYS A 50 5.34 -2.06 -23.24
C LYS A 50 4.87 -0.90 -22.35
N PRO A 51 5.18 -0.91 -21.04
CA PRO A 51 4.88 0.23 -20.20
C PRO A 51 5.53 1.48 -20.80
N HIS A 52 4.76 2.55 -20.98
CA HIS A 52 5.31 3.83 -21.40
C HIS A 52 6.34 4.28 -20.35
N ARG A 53 7.62 4.19 -20.69
CA ARG A 53 8.72 4.71 -19.88
C ARG A 53 9.20 6.01 -20.54
N PRO A 54 8.73 7.18 -20.10
CA PRO A 54 9.23 8.44 -20.62
C PRO A 54 10.75 8.51 -20.40
N ALA A 55 11.48 9.06 -21.37
CA ALA A 55 12.91 9.27 -21.23
C ALA A 55 13.16 10.20 -20.04
N ARG A 56 13.93 9.74 -19.04
CA ARG A 56 14.28 10.57 -17.90
C ARG A 56 15.28 11.64 -18.39
N PRO A 57 15.05 12.94 -18.12
CA PRO A 57 16.03 13.97 -18.45
C PRO A 57 17.37 13.64 -17.78
N THR A 58 18.44 13.59 -18.57
CA THR A 58 19.80 13.26 -18.10
C THR A 58 20.39 14.35 -17.21
N ASP A 59 19.93 15.59 -17.37
CA ASP A 59 20.56 16.78 -16.80
C ASP A 59 19.98 17.19 -15.44
N LYS A 60 19.03 16.42 -14.90
CA LYS A 60 18.51 16.68 -13.56
C LYS A 60 19.54 16.31 -12.50
N LYS A 61 20.10 17.32 -11.82
CA LYS A 61 20.91 17.16 -10.61
C LYS A 61 20.15 16.29 -9.61
N ARG A 62 20.73 15.14 -9.23
CA ARG A 62 20.16 14.28 -8.19
C ARG A 62 20.48 14.88 -6.83
N ILE A 63 19.45 15.15 -6.04
CA ILE A 63 19.61 15.50 -4.63
C ILE A 63 19.90 14.19 -3.90
N PRO A 64 21.04 14.05 -3.21
CA PRO A 64 21.33 12.85 -2.44
C PRO A 64 20.31 12.69 -1.31
N PHE A 65 19.90 11.46 -1.02
CA PHE A 65 19.08 11.19 0.16
C PHE A 65 19.92 11.41 1.41
N ARG A 66 19.44 12.24 2.32
CA ARG A 66 20.12 12.57 3.59
C ARG A 66 19.15 12.37 4.74
N LEU A 67 19.45 11.40 5.59
CA LEU A 67 18.62 11.08 6.74
C LEU A 67 18.95 12.04 7.89
N GLU A 68 17.98 12.87 8.26
CA GLU A 68 18.07 13.72 9.45
C GLU A 68 17.44 12.97 10.64
N THR A 69 18.25 12.70 11.66
CA THR A 69 17.84 11.90 12.81
C THR A 69 18.73 12.17 14.02
N LYS A 70 18.14 12.10 15.22
CA LYS A 70 18.88 12.09 16.49
C LYS A 70 19.25 10.66 16.94
N TYR A 71 18.69 9.66 16.28
CA TYR A 71 18.86 8.25 16.62
C TYR A 71 20.04 7.64 15.87
N THR A 72 20.82 6.83 16.55
CA THR A 72 21.82 5.95 15.95
C THR A 72 21.25 4.52 15.86
N PRO A 73 21.58 3.76 14.79
CA PRO A 73 21.20 2.35 14.72
C PRO A 73 21.70 1.57 15.94
N ALA A 74 20.83 0.77 16.53
CA ALA A 74 21.10 0.02 17.76
C ALA A 74 20.53 -1.41 17.71
N GLY A 75 20.97 -2.27 18.62
CA GLY A 75 20.61 -3.69 18.61
C GLY A 75 21.03 -4.37 17.32
N ASP A 76 20.11 -5.10 16.68
CA ASP A 76 20.37 -5.83 15.43
C ASP A 76 20.27 -4.94 14.17
N GLN A 77 19.86 -3.68 14.32
CA GLN A 77 19.68 -2.78 13.18
C GLN A 77 20.96 -2.57 12.35
N PRO A 78 22.17 -2.36 12.92
CA PRO A 78 23.37 -2.16 12.12
C PRO A 78 23.67 -3.34 11.19
N ALA A 79 23.53 -4.57 11.69
CA ALA A 79 23.76 -5.79 10.92
C ALA A 79 22.71 -5.93 9.80
N ALA A 80 21.43 -5.76 10.13
CA ALA A 80 20.34 -5.82 9.14
C ALA A 80 20.48 -4.76 8.04
N ILE A 81 20.89 -3.53 8.38
CA ILE A 81 21.15 -2.47 7.39
C ILE A 81 22.30 -2.87 6.47
N ALA A 82 23.41 -3.37 7.02
CA ALA A 82 24.58 -3.74 6.24
C ALA A 82 24.24 -4.86 5.24
N GLU A 83 23.56 -5.91 5.69
CA GLU A 83 23.15 -7.05 4.85
C GLU A 83 22.21 -6.62 3.71
N LEU A 84 21.17 -5.85 4.02
CA LEU A 84 20.22 -5.38 3.02
C LEU A 84 20.89 -4.47 1.97
N VAL A 85 21.82 -3.62 2.41
CA VAL A 85 22.56 -2.71 1.50
C VAL A 85 23.51 -3.50 0.61
N GLU A 86 24.23 -4.47 1.16
CA GLU A 86 25.18 -5.31 0.42
C GLU A 86 24.45 -6.12 -0.67
N THR A 87 23.43 -6.87 -0.29
CA THR A 87 22.66 -7.72 -1.20
C THR A 87 21.92 -6.88 -2.26
N ALA A 88 21.40 -5.69 -1.89
CA ALA A 88 20.80 -4.78 -2.86
C ALA A 88 21.81 -4.23 -3.88
N LYS A 89 23.09 -4.05 -3.49
CA LYS A 89 24.18 -3.66 -4.39
C LYS A 89 24.65 -4.84 -5.26
N ALA A 90 24.59 -6.06 -4.74
CA ALA A 90 24.86 -7.29 -5.50
C ALA A 90 23.80 -7.59 -6.56
N GLY A 91 22.68 -6.85 -6.58
CA GLY A 91 21.61 -7.00 -7.56
C GLY A 91 20.53 -7.99 -7.15
N GLU A 92 20.53 -8.42 -5.89
CA GLU A 92 19.45 -9.23 -5.33
C GLU A 92 18.12 -8.47 -5.43
N ARG A 93 17.10 -9.16 -5.94
CA ARG A 93 15.80 -8.54 -6.25
C ARG A 93 14.85 -8.60 -5.06
N ASP A 94 14.86 -9.73 -4.36
CA ASP A 94 13.89 -10.03 -3.32
C ASP A 94 14.60 -10.24 -1.98
N GLN A 95 14.21 -9.45 -0.98
CA GLN A 95 14.82 -9.49 0.35
C GLN A 95 13.74 -9.33 1.42
N VAL A 96 13.93 -9.96 2.58
CA VAL A 96 12.99 -9.93 3.70
C VAL A 96 13.68 -9.43 4.95
N LEU A 97 13.23 -8.28 5.47
CA LEU A 97 13.62 -7.79 6.79
C LEU A 97 12.72 -8.43 7.86
N LEU A 98 13.22 -9.46 8.52
CA LEU A 98 12.54 -10.06 9.68
C LEU A 98 12.77 -9.18 10.91
N GLY A 99 11.72 -8.52 11.38
CA GLY A 99 11.80 -7.65 12.55
C GLY A 99 10.52 -7.66 13.38
N VAL A 100 10.66 -7.80 14.69
CA VAL A 100 9.55 -7.75 15.65
C VAL A 100 8.90 -6.35 15.69
N THR A 101 7.70 -6.25 16.25
CA THR A 101 7.04 -4.95 16.46
C THR A 101 7.87 -4.08 17.40
N GLY A 102 8.00 -2.79 17.08
CA GLY A 102 8.79 -1.85 17.89
C GLY A 102 10.30 -1.86 17.62
N SER A 103 10.82 -2.76 16.78
CA SER A 103 12.27 -2.82 16.48
C SER A 103 12.81 -1.69 15.59
N GLY A 104 11.97 -0.73 15.18
CA GLY A 104 12.39 0.39 14.35
C GLY A 104 12.53 0.07 12.85
N LYS A 105 11.71 -0.84 12.31
CA LYS A 105 11.75 -1.22 10.87
C LYS A 105 11.74 -0.04 9.91
N THR A 106 10.94 1.00 10.15
CA THR A 106 10.94 2.19 9.30
C THR A 106 12.30 2.88 9.27
N PHE A 107 12.93 3.03 10.45
CA PHE A 107 14.24 3.65 10.57
C PHE A 107 15.33 2.82 9.89
N THR A 108 15.30 1.49 10.06
CA THR A 108 16.17 0.55 9.32
C THR A 108 16.05 0.77 7.82
N MET A 109 14.82 0.80 7.28
CA MET A 109 14.60 1.00 5.85
C MET A 109 15.00 2.40 5.38
N ALA A 110 14.83 3.44 6.19
CA ALA A 110 15.31 4.79 5.90
C ALA A 110 16.85 4.79 5.74
N LYS A 111 17.59 4.12 6.62
CA LYS A 111 19.04 3.97 6.49
C LYS A 111 19.44 3.20 5.23
N VAL A 112 18.69 2.16 4.85
CA VAL A 112 18.93 1.43 3.59
C VAL A 112 18.73 2.35 2.38
N ILE A 113 17.67 3.18 2.36
CA ILE A 113 17.42 4.15 1.27
C ILE A 113 18.56 5.19 1.20
N GLU A 114 18.98 5.72 2.34
CA GLU A 114 20.13 6.62 2.44
C GLU A 114 21.41 5.98 1.89
N GLN A 115 21.73 4.74 2.25
CA GLN A 115 22.99 4.12 1.80
C GLN A 115 22.98 3.65 0.35
N THR A 116 21.80 3.28 -0.18
CA THR A 116 21.67 2.81 -1.57
C THR A 116 21.51 3.95 -2.56
N GLN A 117 21.06 5.13 -2.12
CA GLN A 117 20.83 6.31 -2.97
C GLN A 117 19.89 6.03 -4.16
N ARG A 118 18.89 5.15 -3.94
CA ARG A 118 17.91 4.74 -4.95
C ARG A 118 16.53 5.33 -4.62
N PRO A 119 15.81 5.88 -5.60
CA PRO A 119 14.40 6.21 -5.40
C PRO A 119 13.62 4.96 -4.97
N ALA A 120 12.83 5.10 -3.90
CA ALA A 120 12.09 4.01 -3.31
C ALA A 120 10.58 4.24 -3.43
N LEU A 121 9.84 3.15 -3.64
CA LEU A 121 8.38 3.11 -3.53
C LEU A 121 8.03 2.25 -2.33
N ILE A 122 7.29 2.81 -1.38
CA ILE A 122 6.87 2.11 -0.16
C ILE A 122 5.38 1.85 -0.28
N LEU A 123 5.01 0.57 -0.24
CA LEU A 123 3.63 0.12 -0.35
C LEU A 123 3.09 -0.20 1.05
N ALA A 124 1.90 0.33 1.36
CA ALA A 124 1.17 0.02 2.57
C ALA A 124 -0.23 -0.49 2.20
N HIS A 125 -0.72 -1.46 2.96
CA HIS A 125 -1.99 -2.13 2.68
C HIS A 125 -3.23 -1.30 3.02
N ASN A 126 -3.08 -0.17 3.71
CA ASN A 126 -4.19 0.74 4.06
C ASN A 126 -3.73 2.20 4.13
N LYS A 127 -4.71 3.13 4.07
CA LYS A 127 -4.47 4.58 4.10
C LYS A 127 -3.87 5.07 5.43
N THR A 128 -4.26 4.47 6.56
CA THR A 128 -3.78 4.89 7.89
C THR A 128 -2.28 4.65 8.07
N LEU A 129 -1.82 3.44 7.77
CA LEU A 129 -0.41 3.07 7.82
C LEU A 129 0.39 3.86 6.77
N ALA A 130 -0.17 4.06 5.57
CA ALA A 130 0.47 4.87 4.55
C ALA A 130 0.73 6.31 5.05
N ALA A 131 -0.26 6.92 5.70
CA ALA A 131 -0.13 8.27 6.29
C ALA A 131 0.89 8.33 7.44
N GLN A 132 0.94 7.29 8.28
CA GLN A 132 1.96 7.18 9.33
C GLN A 132 3.37 7.12 8.72
N LEU A 133 3.59 6.20 7.78
CA LEU A 133 4.87 6.05 7.10
C LEU A 133 5.27 7.34 6.40
N TYR A 134 4.35 7.99 5.68
CA TYR A 134 4.61 9.29 5.05
C TYR A 134 5.12 10.32 6.07
N SER A 135 4.48 10.43 7.23
CA SER A 135 4.86 11.38 8.28
C SER A 135 6.25 11.07 8.86
N GLU A 136 6.55 9.78 9.09
CA GLU A 136 7.86 9.32 9.54
C GLU A 136 8.94 9.63 8.49
N PHE A 137 8.71 9.27 7.23
CA PHE A 137 9.67 9.52 6.14
C PHE A 137 9.87 11.00 5.85
N LYS A 138 8.83 11.84 5.98
CA LYS A 138 8.96 13.29 5.81
C LYS A 138 9.85 13.90 6.89
N SER A 139 9.76 13.37 8.12
CA SER A 139 10.63 13.77 9.23
C SER A 139 12.07 13.27 9.05
N PHE A 140 12.24 12.06 8.51
CA PHE A 140 13.54 11.47 8.20
C PHE A 140 14.27 12.16 7.05
N PHE A 141 13.56 12.59 6.02
CA PHE A 141 14.15 13.19 4.81
C PHE A 141 13.53 14.56 4.51
N PRO A 142 13.75 15.57 5.39
CA PRO A 142 13.13 16.88 5.22
C PRO A 142 13.59 17.62 3.95
N ASP A 143 14.82 17.34 3.51
CA ASP A 143 15.44 17.96 2.32
C ASP A 143 15.22 17.16 1.03
N ASN A 144 14.47 16.05 1.07
CA ASN A 144 14.16 15.24 -0.10
C ASN A 144 12.66 15.23 -0.42
N ALA A 145 12.33 14.86 -1.66
CA ALA A 145 10.96 14.68 -2.11
C ALA A 145 10.38 13.39 -1.53
N VAL A 146 9.62 13.52 -0.45
CA VAL A 146 8.77 12.47 0.12
C VAL A 146 7.33 12.82 -0.25
N GLU A 147 6.70 11.93 -1.01
CA GLU A 147 5.39 12.14 -1.63
C GLU A 147 4.38 11.09 -1.14
N TYR A 148 3.09 11.45 -1.17
CA TYR A 148 1.99 10.60 -0.73
C TYR A 148 1.03 10.31 -1.89
N PHE A 149 0.90 9.04 -2.27
CA PHE A 149 0.06 8.61 -3.39
C PHE A 149 -0.98 7.59 -2.94
N VAL A 150 -2.23 8.02 -2.84
CA VAL A 150 -3.39 7.19 -2.49
C VAL A 150 -4.58 7.59 -3.35
N SER A 151 -5.61 6.74 -3.40
CA SER A 151 -6.88 7.12 -4.02
C SER A 151 -7.42 8.40 -3.38
N TYR A 152 -7.74 9.38 -4.23
CA TYR A 152 -8.36 10.65 -3.84
C TYR A 152 -9.86 10.52 -3.56
N TYR A 153 -10.46 9.36 -3.85
CA TYR A 153 -11.87 9.11 -3.55
C TYR A 153 -12.05 8.83 -2.06
N ASP A 154 -12.95 9.59 -1.44
CA ASP A 154 -13.44 9.34 -0.09
C ASP A 154 -14.41 8.15 -0.07
N TYR A 155 -15.28 8.09 -1.08
CA TYR A 155 -16.20 6.99 -1.34
C TYR A 155 -16.15 6.62 -2.81
N TYR A 156 -16.04 5.32 -3.09
CA TYR A 156 -16.09 4.78 -4.45
C TYR A 156 -16.97 3.54 -4.45
N GLN A 157 -18.04 3.57 -5.24
CA GLN A 157 -18.88 2.43 -5.52
C GLN A 157 -18.65 2.04 -6.99
N PRO A 158 -18.04 0.87 -7.28
CA PRO A 158 -17.88 0.43 -8.65
C PRO A 158 -19.25 0.09 -9.25
N GLU A 159 -19.44 0.39 -10.53
CA GLU A 159 -20.57 -0.13 -11.29
C GLU A 159 -20.40 -1.65 -11.45
N ALA A 160 -21.41 -2.41 -11.03
CA ALA A 160 -21.45 -3.86 -11.26
C ALA A 160 -22.14 -4.11 -12.60
N TYR A 161 -21.39 -4.61 -13.57
CA TYR A 161 -21.89 -5.13 -14.84
C TYR A 161 -21.91 -6.65 -14.81
#